data_AF-A0A507E1E3-F1
#
_entry.id   AF-A0A507E1E3-F1
#
_cell.length_a   1.000
_cell.length_b   1.000
_cell.length_c   1.000
_cell.angle_alpha   90.00
_cell.angle_beta   90.00
_cell.angle_gamma   90.00
#
_symmetry.space_group_name_H-M   'P 1'
#
loop_
_entity.id
_entity.type
_entity.pdbx_description
1 polymer ?
#
loop_
_entity_poly.entity_id
_entity_poly.type
_entity_poly.pdbx_seq_one_letter_code
_entity_poly.pdbx_strand_id
1 'polypeptide(L)'
;MSTRPKRKAAEAALIKIAPTPAPKIVKRTKLSSPPSNDPKTQRVSKFTSQTKKSTSPPNVSGKAGAADNAEDSTGPRYWLMKAEPETRLERGVDVKVRFFIDDLEAKKTSTWDGVRNFEARNIMRDRMKLGDQCFFYHSNCKVPGIAGIAEVCKEGYPDFTAFDSAHPYYDPKSDPENPKWMMVDVKFVRKLKRFVSLKELQSHKDGALKDMFLIRRGRLSVQPVREDEWDFILELEKQDSDASSVQ
;
A
#
# COMPACT_ATOMS: atom_id res chain seq x y z
N MET A 1 -56.55 49.59 -11.58
CA MET A 1 -55.69 48.42 -11.87
C MET A 1 -54.23 48.84 -11.78
N SER A 2 -53.36 47.89 -11.39
CA SER A 2 -51.90 48.01 -11.20
C SER A 2 -51.45 48.23 -9.75
N THR A 3 -51.26 47.08 -9.09
CA THR A 3 -50.74 46.89 -7.74
C THR A 3 -49.21 46.97 -7.74
N ARG A 4 -48.65 47.72 -6.77
CA ARG A 4 -47.21 47.82 -6.50
C ARG A 4 -46.89 46.99 -5.26
N PRO A 5 -46.05 45.94 -5.31
CA PRO A 5 -45.57 45.30 -4.09
C PRO A 5 -44.37 46.07 -3.51
N LYS A 6 -44.46 46.38 -2.22
CA LYS A 6 -43.41 46.98 -1.40
C LYS A 6 -42.31 45.95 -1.12
N ARG A 7 -41.05 46.40 -1.16
CA ARG A 7 -39.85 45.64 -0.77
C ARG A 7 -39.96 45.19 0.70
N LYS A 8 -39.77 43.90 0.96
CA LYS A 8 -39.49 43.36 2.30
C LYS A 8 -37.98 43.19 2.42
N ALA A 9 -37.36 43.90 3.35
CA ALA A 9 -36.00 43.67 3.79
C ALA A 9 -35.96 42.36 4.60
N ALA A 10 -35.03 41.46 4.28
CA ALA A 10 -34.74 40.30 5.10
C ALA A 10 -33.65 40.68 6.12
N GLU A 11 -34.00 40.50 7.37
CA GLU A 11 -33.21 40.73 8.57
C GLU A 11 -32.13 39.64 8.72
N ALA A 12 -30.88 40.05 8.96
CA ALA A 12 -29.76 39.15 9.19
C ALA A 12 -29.79 38.63 10.64
N ALA A 13 -30.02 37.33 10.82
CA ALA A 13 -29.92 36.67 12.12
C ALA A 13 -28.46 36.34 12.45
N LEU A 14 -27.92 37.02 13.46
CA LEU A 14 -26.61 36.79 14.05
C LEU A 14 -26.70 35.59 15.02
N ILE A 15 -26.17 34.43 14.65
CA ILE A 15 -26.05 33.28 15.55
C ILE A 15 -24.90 33.53 16.52
N LYS A 16 -25.22 33.77 17.80
CA LYS A 16 -24.25 33.83 18.89
C LYS A 16 -23.79 32.40 19.22
N ILE A 17 -22.54 32.08 18.88
CA ILE A 17 -21.87 30.84 19.29
C ILE A 17 -21.39 31.03 20.74
N ALA A 18 -21.91 30.22 21.67
CA ALA A 18 -21.42 30.16 23.04
C ALA A 18 -20.07 29.43 23.10
N PRO A 19 -19.10 29.88 23.92
CA PRO A 19 -17.79 29.23 24.02
C PRO A 19 -17.92 27.87 24.71
N THR A 20 -17.34 26.84 24.07
CA THR A 20 -17.23 25.48 24.60
C THR A 20 -16.27 25.47 25.81
N PRO A 21 -16.59 24.78 26.92
CA PRO A 21 -15.68 24.71 28.07
C PRO A 21 -14.43 23.86 27.76
N ALA A 22 -13.27 24.36 28.19
CA ALA A 22 -11.97 23.69 28.05
C ALA A 22 -11.91 22.33 28.78
N PRO A 23 -11.14 21.35 28.26
CA PRO A 23 -10.99 20.04 28.90
C PRO A 23 -10.23 20.15 30.23
N LYS A 24 -10.74 19.48 31.27
CA LYS A 24 -10.10 19.40 32.59
C LYS A 24 -8.82 18.57 32.50
N ILE A 25 -7.68 19.19 32.79
CA ILE A 25 -6.38 18.54 32.98
C ILE A 25 -6.47 17.66 34.25
N VAL A 26 -6.47 16.35 34.07
CA VAL A 26 -6.30 15.40 35.17
C VAL A 26 -4.80 15.28 35.48
N LYS A 27 -4.39 15.72 36.67
CA LYS A 27 -3.01 15.56 37.17
C LYS A 27 -2.70 14.07 37.31
N ARG A 28 -1.76 13.57 36.49
CA ARG A 28 -1.21 12.23 36.59
C ARG A 28 -0.31 12.17 37.83
N THR A 29 -0.72 11.40 38.83
CA THR A 29 0.09 11.06 40.00
C THR A 29 1.28 10.18 39.58
N LYS A 30 2.47 10.51 40.08
CA LYS A 30 3.71 9.74 39.91
C LYS A 30 3.52 8.33 40.47
N LEU A 31 3.73 7.32 39.64
CA LEU A 31 4.01 5.96 40.12
C LEU A 31 5.54 5.76 40.07
N SER A 32 6.11 5.59 41.26
CA SER A 32 7.51 5.32 41.53
C SER A 32 7.88 3.87 41.21
N SER A 33 9.00 3.69 40.51
CA SER A 33 9.69 2.41 40.30
C SER A 33 10.26 1.85 41.61
N PRO A 34 10.25 0.52 41.84
CA PRO A 34 11.17 -0.14 42.76
C PRO A 34 12.36 -0.80 42.02
N PRO A 35 13.44 -1.17 42.75
CA PRO A 35 14.81 -1.01 42.30
C PRO A 35 15.45 -2.26 41.66
N SER A 36 16.50 -1.98 40.89
CA SER A 36 17.57 -2.87 40.46
C SER A 36 18.34 -3.45 41.66
N ASN A 37 18.56 -4.76 41.67
CA ASN A 37 19.58 -5.41 42.50
C ASN A 37 20.42 -6.36 41.65
N ASP A 38 21.63 -5.92 41.34
CA ASP A 38 22.78 -6.75 40.97
C ASP A 38 23.61 -6.97 42.25
N PRO A 39 24.17 -8.18 42.46
CA PRO A 39 25.48 -8.28 43.08
C PRO A 39 26.45 -9.08 42.21
N LYS A 40 27.56 -8.43 41.85
CA LYS A 40 28.79 -9.07 41.39
C LYS A 40 29.39 -9.90 42.54
N THR A 41 29.83 -11.13 42.27
CA THR A 41 31.08 -11.63 42.85
C THR A 41 31.76 -12.62 41.90
N GLN A 42 33.06 -12.40 41.73
CA GLN A 42 34.02 -13.17 40.94
C GLN A 42 34.27 -14.56 41.52
N ARG A 43 34.49 -15.58 40.67
CA ARG A 43 35.52 -16.59 40.95
C ARG A 43 36.08 -17.20 39.66
N VAL A 44 37.40 -17.33 39.67
CA VAL A 44 38.30 -17.75 38.59
C VAL A 44 38.56 -19.25 38.68
N SER A 45 38.64 -19.96 37.54
CA SER A 45 39.52 -21.12 37.25
C SER A 45 39.20 -21.68 35.85
N LYS A 46 40.03 -21.44 34.82
CA LYS A 46 41.07 -22.35 34.29
C LYS A 46 40.65 -23.82 34.22
N PHE A 47 40.56 -24.36 32.99
CA PHE A 47 41.16 -25.63 32.47
C PHE A 47 40.61 -25.85 31.04
N THR A 48 41.38 -25.57 29.98
CA THR A 48 42.23 -26.49 29.19
C THR A 48 41.52 -27.14 27.99
N SER A 49 42.08 -26.81 26.83
CA SER A 49 41.96 -27.33 25.47
C SER A 49 41.63 -28.81 25.26
N GLN A 50 40.86 -29.12 24.20
CA GLN A 50 41.28 -30.07 23.15
C GLN A 50 40.40 -30.04 21.88
N THR A 51 41.09 -30.00 20.74
CA THR A 51 40.69 -30.15 19.34
C THR A 51 40.30 -31.58 18.97
N LYS A 52 39.30 -31.79 18.08
CA LYS A 52 39.31 -32.89 17.10
C LYS A 52 38.61 -32.54 15.77
N LYS A 53 39.33 -32.86 14.69
CA LYS A 53 38.99 -32.91 13.26
C LYS A 53 38.13 -34.16 12.98
N SER A 54 37.24 -34.11 11.97
CA SER A 54 37.25 -34.95 10.74
C SER A 54 35.87 -35.40 10.19
N THR A 55 35.72 -35.24 8.87
CA THR A 55 35.11 -36.13 7.85
C THR A 55 33.58 -36.29 7.69
N SER A 56 33.08 -35.86 6.52
CA SER A 56 31.91 -36.39 5.75
C SER A 56 32.25 -37.75 5.06
N PRO A 57 31.39 -38.49 4.30
CA PRO A 57 30.07 -38.22 3.65
C PRO A 57 29.09 -39.46 3.67
N PRO A 58 28.12 -39.74 2.75
CA PRO A 58 27.29 -38.94 1.80
C PRO A 58 25.73 -39.16 1.85
N ASN A 59 24.99 -38.17 1.31
CA ASN A 59 23.79 -38.15 0.43
C ASN A 59 22.74 -39.32 0.39
N VAL A 60 21.43 -39.03 0.55
CA VAL A 60 20.29 -39.53 -0.28
C VAL A 60 19.01 -38.63 -0.15
N SER A 61 18.66 -37.99 -1.27
CA SER A 61 17.34 -37.58 -1.84
C SER A 61 16.16 -37.09 -0.98
N GLY A 62 15.71 -35.87 -1.29
CA GLY A 62 14.33 -35.38 -1.07
C GLY A 62 14.07 -34.16 -1.96
N LYS A 63 13.28 -34.34 -3.01
CA LYS A 63 13.05 -33.44 -4.15
C LYS A 63 11.94 -32.43 -3.82
N ALA A 64 12.25 -31.12 -3.77
CA ALA A 64 11.33 -30.01 -4.06
C ALA A 64 12.08 -28.66 -3.98
N GLY A 65 12.17 -27.92 -5.09
CA GLY A 65 12.67 -26.55 -5.09
C GLY A 65 13.38 -26.12 -6.38
N ALA A 66 12.61 -25.79 -7.40
CA ALA A 66 12.99 -24.91 -8.52
C ALA A 66 11.66 -24.30 -9.02
N ALA A 67 11.48 -23.00 -9.24
CA ALA A 67 12.37 -21.88 -9.49
C ALA A 67 12.06 -20.72 -8.50
N ASP A 68 12.92 -19.72 -8.31
CA ASP A 68 13.03 -18.61 -9.27
C ASP A 68 14.48 -18.38 -9.71
N ASN A 69 14.73 -18.67 -10.99
CA ASN A 69 15.90 -18.20 -11.70
C ASN A 69 15.81 -16.68 -11.83
N ALA A 70 16.77 -15.98 -11.23
CA ALA A 70 17.09 -14.60 -11.60
C ALA A 70 17.89 -14.64 -12.90
N GLU A 71 17.20 -14.92 -14.01
CA GLU A 71 17.73 -14.69 -15.35
C GLU A 71 17.02 -13.45 -15.92
N ASP A 72 17.81 -12.58 -16.51
CA ASP A 72 17.45 -11.23 -16.97
C ASP A 72 16.41 -11.31 -18.09
N SER A 73 15.13 -11.43 -17.72
CA SER A 73 14.02 -11.30 -18.66
C SER A 73 14.05 -9.87 -19.22
N THR A 74 14.43 -9.70 -20.48
CA THR A 74 14.52 -8.39 -21.16
C THR A 74 13.17 -7.72 -21.41
N GLY A 75 12.07 -8.26 -20.85
CA GLY A 75 10.72 -7.74 -20.94
C GLY A 75 10.31 -6.95 -19.69
N PRO A 76 9.31 -6.05 -19.80
CA PRO A 76 8.80 -5.31 -18.66
C PRO A 76 8.22 -6.26 -17.60
N ARG A 77 8.43 -5.95 -16.32
CA ARG A 77 7.79 -6.68 -15.22
C ARG A 77 6.41 -6.09 -14.96
N TYR A 78 5.54 -6.92 -14.40
CA TYR A 78 4.15 -6.56 -14.12
C TYR A 78 3.87 -6.49 -12.62
N TRP A 79 3.08 -5.49 -12.25
CA TRP A 79 2.74 -5.20 -10.86
C TRP A 79 1.25 -4.89 -10.72
N LEU A 80 0.76 -4.96 -9.48
CA LEU A 80 -0.54 -4.42 -9.08
C LEU A 80 -0.33 -3.46 -7.93
N MET A 81 -0.86 -2.25 -8.06
CA MET A 81 -0.74 -1.18 -7.07
C MET A 81 -2.12 -0.71 -6.65
N LYS A 82 -2.39 -0.78 -5.34
CA LYS A 82 -3.69 -0.42 -4.76
C LYS A 82 -3.73 1.06 -4.38
N ALA A 83 -4.75 1.74 -4.87
CA ALA A 83 -5.13 3.09 -4.48
C ALA A 83 -6.52 3.07 -3.85
N GLU A 84 -6.79 4.01 -2.94
CA GLU A 84 -8.10 4.18 -2.31
C GLU A 84 -8.84 5.34 -3.02
N PRO A 85 -10.00 5.09 -3.65
CA PRO A 85 -10.79 6.15 -4.28
C PRO A 85 -11.70 6.88 -3.27
N GLU A 86 -11.99 6.27 -2.12
CA GLU A 86 -12.85 6.83 -1.08
C GLU A 86 -12.02 7.41 0.07
N THR A 87 -12.58 8.42 0.75
CA THR A 87 -11.92 9.04 1.91
C THR A 87 -11.95 8.09 3.11
N ARG A 88 -10.86 8.04 3.90
CA ARG A 88 -10.82 7.34 5.19
C ARG A 88 -10.15 8.18 6.26
N LEU A 89 -10.50 7.96 7.53
CA LEU A 89 -9.74 8.50 8.66
C LEU A 89 -8.50 7.62 8.93
N GLU A 90 -7.30 8.22 8.97
CA GLU A 90 -6.06 7.60 9.44
C GLU A 90 -5.58 8.43 10.63
N ARG A 91 -5.45 7.80 11.80
CA ARG A 91 -5.02 8.47 13.04
C ARG A 91 -5.84 9.72 13.41
N GLY A 92 -7.13 9.74 13.06
CA GLY A 92 -8.02 10.89 13.32
C GLY A 92 -7.84 12.06 12.37
N VAL A 93 -6.95 11.94 11.38
CA VAL A 93 -6.82 12.87 10.26
C VAL A 93 -7.66 12.33 9.11
N ASP A 94 -8.44 13.21 8.49
CA ASP A 94 -9.15 12.87 7.27
C ASP A 94 -8.14 12.65 6.15
N VAL A 95 -7.89 11.39 5.81
CA VAL A 95 -7.05 11.03 4.67
C VAL A 95 -7.88 11.24 3.43
N LYS A 96 -7.89 12.50 3.00
CA LYS A 96 -8.39 12.92 1.70
C LYS A 96 -7.43 12.48 0.58
N VAL A 97 -6.84 11.29 0.69
CA VAL A 97 -6.04 10.66 -0.36
C VAL A 97 -7.01 9.85 -1.22
N ARG A 98 -8.03 10.54 -1.76
CA ARG A 98 -8.79 9.97 -2.86
C ARG A 98 -7.88 10.00 -4.06
N PHE A 99 -7.62 8.83 -4.62
CA PHE A 99 -6.80 8.73 -5.81
C PHE A 99 -7.42 7.76 -6.80
N PHE A 100 -8.16 8.33 -7.75
CA PHE A 100 -8.75 7.60 -8.86
C PHE A 100 -7.77 7.49 -10.03
N ILE A 101 -8.09 6.60 -10.96
CA ILE A 101 -7.36 6.51 -12.22
C ILE A 101 -7.55 7.80 -13.05
N ASP A 102 -8.70 8.47 -12.91
CA ASP A 102 -8.98 9.78 -13.52
C ASP A 102 -8.03 10.87 -13.01
N ASP A 103 -7.67 10.82 -11.72
CA ASP A 103 -6.72 11.77 -11.14
C ASP A 103 -5.31 11.55 -11.71
N LEU A 104 -4.90 10.30 -11.89
CA LEU A 104 -3.63 9.96 -12.52
C LEU A 104 -3.64 10.34 -14.01
N GLU A 105 -4.75 10.14 -14.72
CA GLU A 105 -4.91 10.58 -16.11
C GLU A 105 -4.78 12.11 -16.24
N ALA A 106 -5.37 12.86 -15.32
CA ALA A 106 -5.30 14.31 -15.30
C ALA A 106 -3.89 14.81 -14.96
N LYS A 107 -3.24 14.23 -13.94
CA LYS A 107 -1.89 14.61 -13.50
C LYS A 107 -0.78 14.12 -14.44
N LYS A 108 -1.06 13.12 -15.28
CA LYS A 108 -0.11 12.36 -16.13
C LYS A 108 0.90 11.53 -15.35
N THR A 109 1.46 12.07 -14.27
CA THR A 109 2.41 11.41 -13.38
C THR A 109 2.07 11.71 -11.93
N SER A 110 2.25 10.73 -11.05
CA SER A 110 2.11 10.92 -9.61
C SER A 110 3.15 10.10 -8.85
N THR A 111 3.56 10.62 -7.71
CA THR A 111 4.28 9.84 -6.69
C THR A 111 3.36 8.76 -6.13
N TRP A 112 3.92 7.59 -5.81
CA TRP A 112 3.21 6.51 -5.14
C TRP A 112 3.58 6.43 -3.66
N ASP A 113 3.24 7.49 -2.94
CA ASP A 113 3.58 7.68 -1.53
C ASP A 113 2.69 6.86 -0.57
N GLY A 114 2.99 6.95 0.73
CA GLY A 114 2.10 6.43 1.77
C GLY A 114 2.17 4.91 2.00
N VAL A 115 3.03 4.18 1.28
CA VAL A 115 3.25 2.75 1.53
C VAL A 115 3.98 2.54 2.86
N ARG A 116 3.29 1.91 3.83
CA ARG A 116 3.82 1.62 5.18
C ARG A 116 3.93 0.12 5.49
N ASN A 117 4.02 -0.70 4.45
CA ASN A 117 4.29 -2.13 4.55
C ASN A 117 5.72 -2.42 4.06
N PHE A 118 6.52 -3.10 4.88
CA PHE A 118 7.94 -3.37 4.58
C PHE A 118 8.15 -4.20 3.32
N GLU A 119 7.28 -5.15 3.04
CA GLU A 119 7.39 -5.99 1.84
C GLU A 119 7.02 -5.20 0.58
N ALA A 120 5.91 -4.46 0.62
CA ALA A 120 5.51 -3.58 -0.48
C ALA A 120 6.60 -2.53 -0.77
N ARG A 121 7.21 -1.96 0.28
CA ARG A 121 8.37 -1.07 0.16
C ARG A 121 9.54 -1.76 -0.53
N ASN A 122 9.90 -2.98 -0.11
CA ASN A 122 11.02 -3.70 -0.71
C ASN A 122 10.76 -4.00 -2.19
N ILE A 123 9.52 -4.32 -2.57
CA ILE A 123 9.16 -4.50 -3.98
C ILE A 123 9.43 -3.21 -4.77
N MET A 124 8.95 -2.06 -4.30
CA MET A 124 9.17 -0.78 -4.97
C MET A 124 10.64 -0.37 -5.04
N ARG A 125 11.41 -0.63 -3.96
CA ARG A 125 12.82 -0.25 -3.88
C ARG A 125 13.73 -1.15 -4.71
N ASP A 126 13.53 -2.46 -4.60
CA ASP A 126 14.52 -3.45 -5.07
C ASP A 126 14.15 -4.08 -6.41
N ARG A 127 12.87 -4.07 -6.79
CA ARG A 127 12.38 -4.88 -7.91
C ARG A 127 11.71 -4.09 -9.04
N MET A 128 11.06 -2.97 -8.74
CA MET A 128 10.45 -2.12 -9.76
C MET A 128 11.51 -1.38 -10.57
N LYS A 129 11.38 -1.42 -11.88
CA LYS A 129 12.28 -0.78 -12.85
C LYS A 129 11.55 0.15 -13.79
N LEU A 130 12.29 1.08 -14.41
CA LEU A 130 11.74 1.97 -15.42
C LEU A 130 11.09 1.17 -16.55
N GLY A 131 9.87 1.53 -16.93
CA GLY A 131 9.11 0.86 -17.98
C GLY A 131 8.27 -0.33 -17.51
N ASP A 132 8.39 -0.76 -16.26
CA ASP A 132 7.51 -1.78 -15.69
C ASP A 132 6.06 -1.29 -15.66
N GLN A 133 5.12 -2.20 -15.94
CA GLN A 133 3.69 -1.88 -15.98
C GLN A 133 2.97 -2.30 -14.72
N CYS A 134 1.97 -1.50 -14.33
CA CYS A 134 1.22 -1.65 -13.10
C CYS A 134 -0.29 -1.61 -13.36
N PHE A 135 -1.02 -2.60 -12.89
CA PHE A 135 -2.47 -2.47 -12.74
C PHE A 135 -2.79 -1.46 -11.64
N PHE A 136 -3.57 -0.44 -11.98
CA PHE A 136 -4.12 0.52 -11.03
C PHE A 136 -5.40 -0.07 -10.43
N TYR A 137 -5.32 -0.50 -9.17
CA TYR A 137 -6.38 -1.21 -8.47
C TYR A 137 -7.11 -0.28 -7.49
N HIS A 138 -8.41 -0.12 -7.67
CA HIS A 138 -9.30 0.55 -6.72
C HIS A 138 -9.59 -0.40 -5.54
N SER A 139 -9.10 -0.03 -4.37
CA SER A 139 -9.27 -0.76 -3.11
C SER A 139 -10.12 0.04 -2.13
N ASN A 140 -10.65 -0.63 -1.10
CA ASN A 140 -11.40 0.00 -0.01
C ASN A 140 -12.56 0.91 -0.51
N CYS A 141 -13.32 0.42 -1.49
CA CYS A 141 -14.47 1.12 -2.05
C CYS A 141 -15.62 0.15 -2.28
N LYS A 142 -16.80 0.69 -2.62
CA LYS A 142 -18.01 -0.13 -2.81
C LYS A 142 -17.81 -1.27 -3.82
N VAL A 143 -17.07 -1.03 -4.90
CA VAL A 143 -16.79 -2.03 -5.94
C VAL A 143 -15.28 -2.02 -6.23
N PRO A 144 -14.49 -2.85 -5.53
CA PRO A 144 -13.05 -2.90 -5.74
C PRO A 144 -12.71 -3.66 -7.03
N GLY A 145 -11.58 -3.33 -7.66
CA GLY A 145 -11.18 -3.91 -8.94
C GLY A 145 -10.12 -3.11 -9.67
N ILE A 146 -9.77 -3.56 -10.88
CA ILE A 146 -8.75 -2.95 -11.73
C ILE A 146 -9.43 -1.93 -12.65
N ALA A 147 -8.92 -0.70 -12.62
CA ALA A 147 -9.47 0.43 -13.36
C ALA A 147 -8.62 0.84 -14.57
N GLY A 148 -7.32 0.53 -14.56
CA GLY A 148 -6.41 0.96 -15.62
C GLY A 148 -5.00 0.43 -15.46
N ILE A 149 -4.12 0.96 -16.31
CA ILE A 149 -2.70 0.63 -16.40
C ILE A 149 -1.90 1.92 -16.19
N ALA A 150 -0.88 1.81 -15.36
CA ALA A 150 0.17 2.79 -15.16
C ALA A 150 1.54 2.16 -15.49
N GLU A 151 2.57 3.00 -15.61
CA GLU A 151 3.94 2.56 -15.86
C GLU A 151 4.90 3.26 -14.88
N VAL A 152 5.88 2.54 -14.36
CA VAL A 152 6.92 3.10 -13.51
C VAL A 152 7.81 4.02 -14.34
N CYS A 153 7.82 5.31 -13.99
CA CYS A 153 8.61 6.34 -14.66
C CYS A 153 9.75 6.91 -13.79
N LYS A 154 9.82 6.50 -12.52
CA LYS A 154 10.98 6.73 -11.63
C LYS A 154 11.12 5.58 -10.65
N GLU A 155 12.33 5.01 -10.57
CA GLU A 155 12.65 3.91 -9.64
C GLU A 155 12.62 4.35 -8.17
N GLY A 156 12.70 3.38 -7.25
CA GLY A 156 12.54 3.59 -5.81
C GLY A 156 13.43 4.69 -5.22
N TYR A 157 12.79 5.66 -4.57
CA TYR A 157 13.46 6.77 -3.86
C TYR A 157 12.75 7.06 -2.52
N PRO A 158 13.38 7.82 -1.61
CA PRO A 158 12.81 8.09 -0.29
C PRO A 158 11.42 8.73 -0.34
N ASP A 159 10.47 8.19 0.43
CA ASP A 159 9.13 8.78 0.58
C ASP A 159 9.19 9.97 1.55
N PHE A 160 9.20 11.19 0.97
CA PHE A 160 9.28 12.43 1.75
C PHE A 160 8.06 12.66 2.65
N THR A 161 6.91 12.03 2.37
CA THR A 161 5.70 12.17 3.18
C THR A 161 5.84 11.52 4.57
N ALA A 162 6.82 10.64 4.73
CA ALA A 162 7.13 10.03 6.02
C ALA A 162 7.73 11.03 7.02
N PHE A 163 8.29 12.15 6.55
CA PHE A 163 8.95 13.17 7.38
C PHE A 163 8.03 14.35 7.72
N ASP A 164 6.93 14.51 7.00
CA ASP A 164 5.97 15.59 7.24
C ASP A 164 5.00 15.22 8.35
N SER A 165 5.10 15.92 9.49
CA SER A 165 4.25 15.67 10.66
C SER A 165 2.76 15.99 10.46
N ALA A 166 2.41 16.78 9.43
CA ALA A 166 1.04 17.04 9.06
C ALA A 166 0.46 15.96 8.13
N HIS A 167 1.32 15.14 7.51
CA HIS A 167 0.88 14.12 6.57
C HIS A 167 0.29 12.90 7.31
N PRO A 168 -0.81 12.30 6.81
CA PRO A 168 -1.40 11.12 7.44
C PRO A 168 -0.44 9.94 7.61
N TYR A 169 0.51 9.82 6.68
CA TYR A 169 1.50 8.74 6.67
C TYR A 169 2.83 9.12 7.33
N TYR A 170 2.87 10.17 8.15
CA TYR A 170 4.02 10.53 8.97
C TYR A 170 4.54 9.34 9.79
N ASP A 171 5.85 9.14 9.81
CA ASP A 171 6.52 8.20 10.69
C ASP A 171 7.64 8.93 11.48
N PRO A 172 7.42 9.25 12.77
CA PRO A 172 8.42 9.94 13.60
C PRO A 172 9.71 9.14 13.81
N LYS A 173 9.73 7.87 13.41
CA LYS A 173 10.91 7.01 13.50
C LYS A 173 11.67 6.95 12.17
N SER A 174 11.18 7.57 11.09
CA SER A 174 11.90 7.62 9.82
C SER A 174 12.94 8.73 9.86
N ASP A 175 14.17 8.40 9.51
CA ASP A 175 15.30 9.33 9.51
C ASP A 175 15.54 9.84 8.07
N PRO A 176 15.63 11.16 7.82
CA PRO A 176 15.99 11.69 6.51
C PRO A 176 17.33 11.18 5.96
N GLU A 177 18.32 10.89 6.81
CA GLU A 177 19.61 10.34 6.39
C GLU A 177 19.54 8.83 6.12
N ASN A 178 18.57 8.14 6.73
CA ASN A 178 18.33 6.71 6.54
C ASN A 178 16.82 6.42 6.40
N PRO A 179 16.22 6.80 5.27
CA PRO A 179 14.78 6.73 5.05
C PRO A 179 14.25 5.31 5.18
N LYS A 180 13.23 5.13 6.03
CA LYS A 180 12.58 3.82 6.20
C LYS A 180 11.66 3.47 5.05
N TRP A 181 11.06 4.48 4.43
CA TRP A 181 9.98 4.35 3.46
C TRP A 181 10.46 4.83 2.10
N MET A 182 10.02 4.11 1.08
CA MET A 182 10.40 4.33 -0.31
C MET A 182 9.12 4.44 -1.13
N MET A 183 9.20 5.16 -2.24
CA MET A 183 8.14 5.28 -3.24
C MET A 183 8.73 5.29 -4.65
N VAL A 184 7.88 5.16 -5.64
CA VAL A 184 8.18 5.29 -7.07
C VAL A 184 7.32 6.39 -7.68
N ASP A 185 7.65 6.84 -8.89
CA ASP A 185 6.71 7.64 -9.68
C ASP A 185 6.09 6.77 -10.75
N VAL A 186 4.78 6.89 -10.93
CA VAL A 186 4.05 6.21 -12.00
C VAL A 186 3.43 7.23 -12.93
N LYS A 187 3.43 6.92 -14.22
CA LYS A 187 2.70 7.66 -15.25
C LYS A 187 1.46 6.91 -15.70
N PHE A 188 0.43 7.65 -16.05
CA PHE A 188 -0.76 7.10 -16.69
C PHE A 188 -0.41 6.48 -18.05
N VAL A 189 -0.90 5.27 -18.31
CA VAL A 189 -0.84 4.66 -19.65
C VAL A 189 -2.21 4.70 -20.30
N ARG A 190 -3.20 4.03 -19.69
CA ARG A 190 -4.59 3.99 -20.18
C ARG A 190 -5.54 3.48 -19.10
N LYS A 191 -6.82 3.80 -19.24
CA LYS A 191 -7.89 3.07 -18.55
C LYS A 191 -8.10 1.70 -19.20
N LEU A 192 -8.65 0.76 -18.44
CA LEU A 192 -9.16 -0.47 -19.04
C LEU A 192 -10.44 -0.16 -19.84
N LYS A 193 -10.70 -0.91 -20.91
CA LYS A 193 -11.92 -0.82 -21.74
C LYS A 193 -13.17 -1.02 -20.90
N ARG A 194 -13.09 -1.91 -19.91
CA ARG A 194 -14.08 -2.08 -18.86
C ARG A 194 -13.40 -2.30 -17.52
N PHE A 195 -14.12 -1.99 -16.45
CA PHE A 195 -13.67 -2.29 -15.10
C PHE A 195 -13.67 -3.80 -14.85
N VAL A 196 -12.57 -4.33 -14.33
CA VAL A 196 -12.45 -5.75 -13.96
C VAL A 196 -12.56 -5.86 -12.45
N SER A 197 -13.72 -6.31 -11.97
CA SER A 197 -14.03 -6.29 -10.53
C SER A 197 -13.29 -7.37 -9.75
N LEU A 198 -13.06 -7.15 -8.45
CA LEU A 198 -12.53 -8.20 -7.56
C LEU A 198 -13.39 -9.46 -7.57
N LYS A 199 -14.73 -9.30 -7.64
CA LYS A 199 -15.66 -10.44 -7.69
C LYS A 199 -15.40 -11.31 -8.90
N GLU A 200 -15.14 -10.69 -10.05
CA GLU A 200 -14.78 -11.38 -11.29
C GLU A 200 -13.39 -12.01 -11.18
N LEU A 201 -12.38 -11.29 -10.68
CA LEU A 201 -11.05 -11.88 -10.46
C LEU A 201 -11.13 -13.11 -9.52
N GLN A 202 -11.99 -13.06 -8.50
CA GLN A 202 -12.21 -14.16 -7.57
C GLN A 202 -12.95 -15.36 -8.18
N SER A 203 -13.73 -15.21 -9.26
CA SER A 203 -14.35 -16.37 -9.93
C SER A 203 -13.30 -17.25 -10.61
N HIS A 204 -12.12 -16.69 -10.91
CA HIS A 204 -10.99 -17.39 -11.53
C HIS A 204 -9.91 -17.83 -10.54
N LYS A 205 -10.19 -17.74 -9.23
CA LYS A 205 -9.23 -18.09 -8.14
C LYS A 205 -8.81 -19.55 -8.11
N ASP A 206 -9.59 -20.46 -8.70
CA ASP A 206 -9.27 -21.89 -8.75
C ASP A 206 -8.70 -22.28 -10.13
N GLY A 207 -8.47 -21.30 -11.01
CA GLY A 207 -7.96 -21.46 -12.37
C GLY A 207 -6.77 -20.54 -12.67
N ALA A 208 -6.92 -19.67 -13.68
CA ALA A 208 -5.84 -18.80 -14.18
C ALA A 208 -5.25 -17.84 -13.13
N LEU A 209 -6.02 -17.48 -12.10
CA LEU A 209 -5.58 -16.53 -11.05
C LEU A 209 -5.29 -17.20 -9.70
N LYS A 210 -5.09 -18.52 -9.68
CA LYS A 210 -4.90 -19.28 -8.42
C LYS A 210 -3.70 -18.83 -7.58
N ASP A 211 -2.62 -18.43 -8.24
CA ASP A 211 -1.38 -18.06 -7.58
C ASP A 211 -1.26 -16.54 -7.37
N MET A 212 -2.21 -15.77 -7.91
CA MET A 212 -2.19 -14.31 -7.91
C MET A 212 -2.15 -13.76 -6.49
N PHE A 213 -1.21 -12.85 -6.25
CA PHE A 213 -1.02 -12.24 -4.93
C PHE A 213 -2.25 -11.50 -4.44
N LEU A 214 -3.07 -10.95 -5.35
CA LEU A 214 -4.31 -10.27 -4.98
C LEU A 214 -5.29 -11.20 -4.28
N ILE A 215 -5.38 -12.45 -4.76
CA ILE A 215 -6.28 -13.49 -4.27
C ILE A 215 -5.74 -14.10 -2.97
N ARG A 216 -4.46 -14.47 -2.96
CA ARG A 216 -3.84 -15.15 -1.81
C ARG A 216 -3.46 -14.20 -0.67
N ARG A 217 -3.13 -12.95 -0.97
CA ARG A 217 -2.52 -11.98 -0.04
C ARG A 217 -3.11 -10.58 -0.21
N GLY A 218 -4.42 -10.46 -0.02
CA GLY A 218 -5.17 -9.21 -0.23
C GLY A 218 -4.69 -7.98 0.57
N ARG A 219 -3.93 -8.14 1.67
CA ARG A 219 -3.42 -7.04 2.50
C ARG A 219 -2.16 -6.36 1.96
N LEU A 220 -1.47 -6.96 0.98
CA LEU A 220 -0.28 -6.36 0.38
C LEU A 220 -0.70 -5.31 -0.67
N SER A 221 -0.24 -4.06 -0.56
CA SER A 221 -0.69 -2.96 -1.42
C SER A 221 0.05 -2.85 -2.76
N VAL A 222 1.28 -3.37 -2.82
CA VAL A 222 2.09 -3.45 -4.04
C VAL A 222 2.48 -4.91 -4.22
N GLN A 223 2.10 -5.49 -5.35
CA GLN A 223 2.15 -6.93 -5.56
C GLN A 223 2.79 -7.26 -6.90
N PRO A 224 3.64 -8.30 -7.00
CA PRO A 224 4.04 -8.83 -8.29
C PRO A 224 2.83 -9.46 -9.00
N VAL A 225 2.80 -9.32 -10.32
CA VAL A 225 1.85 -9.99 -11.21
C VAL A 225 2.67 -10.82 -12.19
N ARG A 226 2.31 -12.09 -12.36
CA ARG A 226 2.99 -12.94 -13.35
C ARG A 226 2.48 -12.59 -14.75
N GLU A 227 3.29 -12.85 -15.76
CA GLU A 227 2.93 -12.55 -17.15
C GLU A 227 1.63 -13.26 -17.59
N ASP A 228 1.45 -14.53 -17.21
CA ASP A 228 0.22 -15.29 -17.47
C ASP A 228 -1.02 -14.68 -16.78
N GLU A 229 -0.86 -14.17 -15.55
CA GLU A 229 -1.91 -13.46 -14.82
C GLU A 229 -2.24 -12.12 -15.47
N TRP A 230 -1.22 -11.39 -15.94
CA TRP A 230 -1.35 -10.11 -16.63
C TRP A 230 -2.15 -10.27 -17.92
N ASP A 231 -1.72 -11.19 -18.78
CA ASP A 231 -2.37 -11.47 -20.06
C ASP A 231 -3.81 -11.94 -19.87
N PHE A 232 -4.07 -12.79 -18.87
CA PHE A 232 -5.42 -13.23 -18.56
C PHE A 232 -6.34 -12.07 -18.16
N ILE A 233 -5.87 -11.13 -17.34
CA ILE A 233 -6.65 -9.95 -16.95
C ILE A 233 -6.92 -9.04 -18.16
N LEU A 234 -5.95 -8.89 -19.06
CA LEU A 234 -6.15 -8.17 -20.32
C LEU A 234 -7.10 -8.88 -21.27
N GLU A 235 -7.22 -10.21 -21.19
CA GLU A 235 -8.22 -10.96 -21.93
C GLU A 235 -9.62 -10.76 -21.35
N LEU A 236 -9.76 -10.77 -20.02
CA LEU A 236 -11.03 -10.39 -19.37
C LEU A 236 -11.48 -9.01 -19.84
N GLU A 237 -10.57 -8.03 -19.89
CA GLU A 237 -10.87 -6.69 -20.40
C GLU A 237 -11.52 -6.69 -21.80
N LYS A 238 -11.16 -7.63 -22.68
CA LYS A 238 -11.69 -7.71 -24.05
C LYS A 238 -13.05 -8.40 -24.13
N GLN A 239 -13.40 -9.21 -23.14
CA GLN A 239 -14.69 -9.89 -23.08
C GLN A 239 -15.76 -8.87 -22.71
N ASP A 240 -16.86 -8.85 -23.46
CA ASP A 240 -18.04 -8.12 -23.05
C ASP A 240 -18.51 -8.69 -21.71
N SER A 241 -18.89 -7.82 -20.77
CA SER A 241 -19.49 -8.28 -19.52
C SER A 241 -20.80 -8.98 -19.88
N ASP A 242 -20.80 -10.30 -19.98
CA ASP A 242 -22.01 -11.07 -20.22
C ASP A 242 -23.00 -10.80 -19.09
N ALA A 243 -23.89 -9.85 -19.34
CA ALA A 243 -25.11 -9.60 -18.59
C ALA A 243 -26.10 -10.72 -18.92
N SER A 244 -25.77 -11.95 -18.51
CA SER A 244 -26.66 -13.11 -18.58
C SER A 244 -26.77 -13.75 -17.20
N SER A 245 -27.48 -13.07 -16.31
CA SER A 245 -28.15 -13.56 -15.09
C SER A 245 -28.85 -12.33 -14.50
N VAL A 246 -30.15 -12.11 -14.65
CA VAL A 246 -31.26 -12.93 -14.12
C VAL A 246 -32.52 -12.66 -14.96
N GLN A 247 -33.12 -13.71 -15.52
CA GLN A 247 -34.57 -13.86 -15.60
C GLN A 247 -34.99 -14.87 -14.54
#